data_AF-A0A1G2EPV9-F1
#
_entry.id   AF-A0A1G2EPV9-F1
#
_cell.length_a   1.000
_cell.length_b   1.000
_cell.length_c   1.000
_cell.angle_alpha   90.00
_cell.angle_beta   90.00
_cell.angle_gamma   90.00
#
_symmetry.space_group_name_H-M   'P 1'
#
loop_
_entity.id
_entity.type
_entity.pdbx_description
1 polymer ?
#
loop_
_entity_poly.entity_id
_entity_poly.type
_entity_poly.pdbx_seq_one_letter_code
_entity_poly.pdbx_strand_id
1 'polypeptide(L)'
;MRTVREIAMMLIESNPGYYGEDLLDLVPEELLAAELKDGNLHTIGILVDKLRFEKEAEFPGREEDPERLAELLNSPIGELSRDQEAKRREIRFLNNLVGAIINQ
;
A
#
# COMPACT_ATOMS: atom_id res chain seq x y z
N MET A 1 -5.54 -13.38 16.89
CA MET A 1 -5.98 -12.32 15.97
C MET A 1 -4.78 -11.45 15.69
N ARG A 2 -4.57 -11.06 14.43
CA ARG A 2 -3.47 -10.18 14.07
C ARG A 2 -3.96 -8.75 13.96
N THR A 3 -3.08 -7.80 14.18
CA THR A 3 -3.30 -6.38 13.93
C THR A 3 -2.89 -6.02 12.50
N VAL A 4 -3.38 -4.89 11.99
CA VAL A 4 -2.91 -4.35 10.71
C VAL A 4 -1.39 -4.14 10.73
N ARG A 5 -0.83 -3.68 11.85
CA ARG A 5 0.62 -3.53 12.04
C ARG A 5 1.37 -4.84 11.82
N GLU A 6 0.90 -5.95 12.40
CA GLU A 6 1.53 -7.26 12.21
C GLU A 6 1.48 -7.70 10.74
N ILE A 7 0.38 -7.43 10.03
CA ILE A 7 0.28 -7.73 8.59
C ILE A 7 1.26 -6.88 7.79
N ALA A 8 1.33 -5.58 8.08
CA ALA A 8 2.23 -4.64 7.42
C ALA A 8 3.71 -5.04 7.63
N MET A 9 4.08 -5.39 8.87
CA MET A 9 5.43 -5.87 9.19
C MET A 9 5.77 -7.16 8.46
N MET A 10 4.86 -8.15 8.41
CA MET A 10 5.10 -9.37 7.63
C MET A 10 5.33 -9.08 6.14
N LEU A 11 4.62 -8.10 5.56
CA LEU A 11 4.86 -7.69 4.17
C LEU A 11 6.24 -7.05 3.97
N ILE A 12 6.67 -6.21 4.91
CA ILE A 12 8.00 -5.58 4.90
C ILE A 12 9.10 -6.64 5.02
N GLU A 13 8.99 -7.53 6.01
CA GLU A 13 9.95 -8.60 6.27
C GLU A 13 10.03 -9.62 5.12
N SER A 14 8.92 -9.84 4.41
CA SER A 14 8.90 -10.70 3.22
C SER A 14 9.52 -10.04 1.98
N ASN A 15 9.75 -8.72 2.00
CA ASN A 15 10.26 -7.94 0.87
C ASN A 15 11.32 -6.89 1.29
N PRO A 16 12.39 -7.26 2.01
CA PRO A 16 13.28 -6.34 2.73
C PRO A 16 14.13 -5.42 1.82
N GLY A 17 14.22 -5.71 0.52
CA GLY A 17 14.90 -4.87 -0.47
C GLY A 17 13.99 -3.89 -1.20
N TYR A 18 12.68 -4.01 -1.02
CA TYR A 18 11.69 -3.16 -1.71
C TYR A 18 10.79 -2.41 -0.73
N TYR A 19 10.42 -2.99 0.41
CA TYR A 19 9.65 -2.34 1.46
C TYR A 19 10.53 -2.03 2.67
N GLY A 20 10.29 -0.87 3.28
CA GLY A 20 10.94 -0.42 4.51
C GLY A 20 9.91 -0.03 5.57
N GLU A 21 10.36 0.10 6.81
CA GLU A 21 9.51 0.50 7.95
C GLU A 21 8.93 1.91 7.80
N ASP A 22 9.55 2.76 6.98
CA ASP A 22 9.02 4.08 6.61
C ASP A 22 7.62 4.03 5.98
N LEU A 23 7.24 2.88 5.41
CA LEU A 23 5.91 2.69 4.84
C LEU A 23 4.81 2.55 5.89
N LEU A 24 5.15 2.27 7.15
CA LEU A 24 4.18 2.29 8.25
C LEU A 24 3.62 3.69 8.48
N ASP A 25 4.41 4.74 8.23
CA ASP A 25 3.98 6.14 8.38
C ASP A 25 2.86 6.53 7.41
N LEU A 26 2.62 5.72 6.38
CA LEU A 26 1.50 5.90 5.44
C LEU A 26 0.15 5.51 6.06
N VAL A 27 0.16 4.69 7.11
CA VAL A 27 -1.05 4.12 7.71
C VAL A 27 -1.26 4.79 9.08
N PRO A 28 -2.41 5.43 9.32
CA PRO A 28 -2.72 6.05 10.62
C PRO A 28 -2.57 5.05 11.78
N GLU A 29 -2.09 5.52 12.92
CA GLU A 29 -1.83 4.66 14.09
C GLU A 29 -3.09 3.93 14.57
N GLU A 30 -4.25 4.58 14.49
CA GLU A 30 -5.52 3.96 14.87
C GLU A 30 -5.85 2.74 13.98
N LEU A 31 -5.46 2.81 12.71
CA LEU A 31 -5.65 1.73 11.75
C LEU A 31 -4.59 0.65 11.91
N LEU A 32 -3.33 1.01 12.16
CA LEU A 32 -2.25 0.07 12.47
C LEU A 32 -2.56 -0.77 13.72
N ALA A 33 -3.11 -0.16 14.76
CA ALA A 33 -3.51 -0.81 16.00
C ALA A 33 -4.79 -1.64 15.88
N ALA A 34 -5.52 -1.56 14.76
CA ALA A 34 -6.78 -2.28 14.60
C ALA A 34 -6.57 -3.80 14.53
N GLU A 35 -7.28 -4.54 15.38
CA GLU A 35 -7.34 -6.00 15.33
C GLU A 35 -8.19 -6.48 14.16
N LEU A 36 -7.68 -7.44 13.40
CA LEU A 36 -8.35 -8.08 12.28
C LEU A 36 -9.23 -9.23 12.79
N LYS A 37 -10.52 -9.11 12.49
CA LYS A 37 -11.60 -10.05 12.86
C LYS A 37 -12.51 -10.22 11.65
N ASP A 38 -13.10 -11.38 11.46
CA ASP A 38 -13.98 -11.67 10.31
C ASP A 38 -15.02 -10.57 10.03
N GLY A 39 -15.60 -9.97 11.08
CA GLY A 39 -16.60 -8.92 10.99
C GLY A 39 -16.09 -7.52 10.58
N ASN A 40 -14.77 -7.27 10.57
CA ASN A 40 -14.22 -5.96 10.25
C ASN A 40 -13.17 -5.96 9.11
N LEU A 41 -12.75 -7.12 8.60
CA LEU A 41 -11.73 -7.23 7.53
C LEU A 41 -12.03 -6.33 6.33
N HIS A 42 -13.28 -6.35 5.85
CA HIS A 42 -13.70 -5.56 4.69
C HIS A 42 -13.70 -4.06 5.00
N THR A 43 -14.11 -3.68 6.21
CA THR A 43 -14.12 -2.27 6.62
C THR A 43 -12.70 -1.73 6.71
N ILE A 44 -11.80 -2.48 7.37
CA ILE A 44 -10.40 -2.11 7.48
C ILE A 44 -9.73 -2.10 6.10
N GLY A 45 -10.00 -3.10 5.26
CA GLY A 45 -9.53 -3.14 3.88
C GLY A 45 -9.95 -1.90 3.08
N ILE A 46 -11.22 -1.48 3.17
CA ILE A 46 -11.70 -0.24 2.53
C ILE A 46 -10.96 0.99 3.06
N LEU A 47 -10.68 1.08 4.37
CA LEU A 47 -9.95 2.21 4.95
C LEU A 47 -8.50 2.27 4.42
N VAL A 48 -7.81 1.14 4.33
CA VAL A 48 -6.46 1.09 3.73
C VAL A 48 -6.51 1.39 2.23
N ASP A 49 -7.54 0.90 1.52
CA ASP A 49 -7.69 1.15 0.08
C ASP A 49 -7.95 2.63 -0.23
N LYS A 50 -8.64 3.36 0.66
CA LYS A 50 -8.75 4.82 0.55
C LYS A 50 -7.39 5.51 0.60
N LEU A 51 -6.50 5.09 1.51
CA LEU A 51 -5.13 5.62 1.57
C LEU A 51 -4.37 5.32 0.27
N ARG A 52 -4.55 4.12 -0.30
CA ARG A 52 -3.97 3.78 -1.61
C ARG A 52 -4.47 4.73 -2.70
N PHE A 53 -5.78 4.96 -2.77
CA PHE A 53 -6.39 5.86 -3.75
C PHE A 53 -5.87 7.31 -3.63
N GLU A 54 -5.65 7.80 -2.41
CA GLU A 54 -5.04 9.11 -2.15
C GLU A 54 -3.60 9.17 -2.67
N LYS A 55 -2.78 8.13 -2.41
CA LYS A 55 -1.41 8.07 -2.94
C LYS A 55 -1.34 7.95 -4.45
N GLU A 56 -2.25 7.20 -5.04
CA GLU A 56 -2.38 7.19 -6.49
C GLU A 56 -2.73 8.58 -7.02
N ALA A 57 -3.52 9.39 -6.29
CA ALA A 57 -3.95 10.72 -6.76
C ALA A 57 -2.78 11.69 -6.85
N GLU A 58 -1.78 11.50 -5.99
CA GLU A 58 -0.53 12.24 -5.96
C GLU A 58 0.51 11.70 -6.97
N PHE A 59 0.22 10.62 -7.71
CA PHE A 59 1.21 9.99 -8.58
C PHE A 59 1.53 10.86 -9.81
N PRO A 60 2.81 11.19 -10.07
CA PRO A 60 3.19 12.00 -11.23
C PRO A 60 2.80 11.33 -12.56
N GLY A 61 1.93 11.99 -13.33
CA GLY A 61 1.43 11.51 -14.63
C GLY A 61 0.02 10.89 -14.59
N ARG A 62 -0.65 10.84 -13.43
CA ARG A 62 -2.03 10.31 -13.32
C ARG A 62 -3.06 11.11 -14.12
N GLU A 63 -2.92 12.44 -14.20
CA GLU A 63 -3.93 13.32 -14.82
C GLU A 63 -4.05 13.13 -16.34
N GLU A 64 -3.05 12.51 -16.97
CA GLU A 64 -2.99 12.41 -18.44
C GLU A 64 -3.72 11.17 -18.97
N ASP A 65 -3.73 10.05 -18.23
CA ASP A 65 -4.38 8.79 -18.65
C ASP A 65 -4.41 7.74 -17.50
N PRO A 66 -5.58 7.24 -17.05
CA PRO A 66 -5.65 6.20 -16.03
C PRO A 66 -5.05 4.85 -16.47
N GLU A 67 -5.02 4.54 -17.77
CA GLU A 67 -4.36 3.33 -18.28
C GLU A 67 -2.84 3.41 -18.11
N ARG A 68 -2.26 4.61 -18.30
CA ARG A 68 -0.83 4.86 -18.06
C ARG A 68 -0.43 4.68 -16.61
N LEU A 69 -1.31 5.02 -15.66
CA LEU A 69 -1.01 4.79 -14.25
C LEU A 69 -0.79 3.29 -13.99
N ALA A 70 -1.64 2.42 -14.56
CA ALA A 70 -1.46 0.98 -14.44
C ALA A 70 -0.14 0.51 -15.09
N GLU A 71 0.25 1.04 -16.24
CA GLU A 71 1.54 0.73 -16.87
C GLU A 71 2.73 1.15 -16.00
N LEU A 72 2.69 2.36 -15.42
CA LEU A 72 3.74 2.89 -14.55
C LEU A 72 3.85 2.11 -13.24
N LEU A 73 2.71 1.78 -12.64
CA LEU A 73 2.65 0.94 -11.44
C LEU A 73 3.14 -0.48 -11.71
N ASN A 74 3.15 -0.95 -12.96
CA ASN A 74 3.66 -2.27 -13.35
C ASN A 74 5.03 -2.25 -14.03
N SER A 75 5.61 -1.06 -14.29
CA SER A 75 6.91 -0.93 -14.94
C SER A 75 8.01 -1.64 -14.12
N PRO A 76 9.12 -2.05 -14.78
CA PRO A 76 10.27 -2.60 -14.07
C PRO A 76 10.82 -1.64 -13.01
N ILE A 77 11.52 -2.19 -12.01
CA ILE A 77 12.20 -1.40 -10.99
C ILE A 77 13.38 -0.66 -11.62
N GLY A 78 13.47 0.65 -11.36
CA GLY A 78 14.57 1.49 -11.83
C GLY A 78 14.35 2.14 -13.19
N GLU A 79 13.22 1.93 -13.85
CA GLU A 79 12.85 2.63 -15.09
C GLU A 79 12.06 3.92 -14.87
N LEU A 80 11.62 4.16 -13.64
CA LEU A 80 10.94 5.39 -13.24
C LEU A 80 11.92 6.39 -12.62
N SER A 81 11.53 7.67 -12.60
CA SER A 81 12.23 8.66 -11.78
C SER A 81 12.19 8.27 -10.31
N ARG A 82 13.14 8.77 -9.50
CA ARG A 82 13.20 8.45 -8.06
C ARG A 82 11.89 8.75 -7.32
N ASP A 83 11.26 9.88 -7.64
CA ASP A 83 10.02 10.30 -7.01
C ASP A 83 8.85 9.39 -7.40
N GLN A 84 8.77 9.00 -8.68
CA GLN A 84 7.77 8.03 -9.16
C GLN A 84 8.00 6.64 -8.57
N GLU A 85 9.26 6.21 -8.43
CA GLU A 85 9.61 4.93 -7.82
C GLU A 85 9.21 4.90 -6.34
N ALA A 86 9.47 5.97 -5.60
CA ALA A 86 9.04 6.12 -4.22
C ALA A 86 7.51 6.05 -4.09
N LYS A 87 6.78 6.84 -4.89
CA LYS A 87 5.30 6.82 -4.91
C LYS A 87 4.73 5.47 -5.31
N ARG A 88 5.32 4.80 -6.31
CA ARG A 88 4.91 3.46 -6.74
C ARG A 88 5.07 2.47 -5.61
N ARG A 89 6.17 2.55 -4.87
CA ARG A 89 6.42 1.69 -3.71
C ARG A 89 5.36 1.90 -2.63
N GLU A 90 4.99 3.14 -2.30
CA GLU A 90 3.90 3.47 -1.37
C GLU A 90 2.57 2.82 -1.81
N ILE A 91 2.20 2.99 -3.08
CA ILE A 91 0.95 2.47 -3.65
C ILE A 91 0.92 0.95 -3.66
N ARG A 92 2.01 0.30 -4.12
CA ARG A 92 2.11 -1.18 -4.13
C ARG A 92 2.04 -1.75 -2.71
N PHE A 93 2.67 -1.09 -1.74
CA PHE A 93 2.60 -1.51 -0.35
C PHE A 93 1.16 -1.48 0.17
N LEU A 94 0.45 -0.36 0.01
CA LEU A 94 -0.94 -0.23 0.45
C LEU A 94 -1.86 -1.23 -0.27
N ASN A 95 -1.68 -1.44 -1.57
CA ASN A 95 -2.43 -2.43 -2.34
C ASN A 95 -2.22 -3.86 -1.80
N ASN A 96 -0.97 -4.24 -1.56
CA ASN A 96 -0.67 -5.56 -1.00
C ASN A 96 -1.20 -5.71 0.44
N LEU A 97 -1.18 -4.63 1.22
CA LEU A 97 -1.73 -4.61 2.57
C LEU A 97 -3.25 -4.84 2.57
N VAL A 98 -4.00 -4.19 1.66
CA VAL A 98 -5.44 -4.46 1.46
C VAL A 98 -5.67 -5.94 1.17
N GLY A 99 -4.93 -6.49 0.19
CA GLY A 99 -5.02 -7.91 -0.16
C GLY A 99 -4.72 -8.83 1.03
N ALA A 100 -3.68 -8.54 1.79
CA ALA A 100 -3.29 -9.34 2.95
C ALA A 100 -4.32 -9.27 4.09
N ILE A 101 -4.95 -8.11 4.30
CA ILE A 101 -6.01 -7.91 5.31
C ILE A 101 -7.26 -8.72 4.96
N ILE A 102 -7.72 -8.64 3.71
CA ILE A 102 -8.96 -9.31 3.28
C ILE A 102 -8.80 -10.84 3.28
N ASN A 103 -7.57 -11.34 3.15
CA ASN A 103 -7.23 -12.76 3.20
C ASN A 103 -6.77 -13.27 4.58
N GLN A 104 -6.93 -12.49 5.66
CA GLN A 104 -6.75 -13.00 7.03
C GLN A 104 -7.90 -13.91 7.45
#